data_AF-A0A7C2ZL68-F1
#
_entry.id   AF-A0A7C2ZL68-F1
#
_cell.length_a   1.000
_cell.length_b   1.000
_cell.length_c   1.000
_cell.angle_alpha   90.00
_cell.angle_beta   90.00
_cell.angle_gamma   90.00
#
_symmetry.space_group_name_H-M   'P 1'
#
loop_
_entity.id
_entity.type
_entity.pdbx_description
1 polymer ?
#
loop_
_entity_poly.entity_id
_entity_poly.type
_entity_poly.pdbx_seq_one_letter_code
_entity_poly.pdbx_strand_id
1 'polypeptide(L)'
;MFKGTIKLAVSVVVVVAVIGLVQVLQSGAPADPLKEWSYPKAKRGLEGTSQPPLVWAKFTTTDAFEKVWEFYWQKVTEGAPVKLPPSIKRPSINSGTLYSGAPPEQKTCAYFRDDNPTARVGVFVIREKQRTISITIVRRAKEKETMIVVALDLR
;
A
#
# COMPACT_ATOMS: atom_id res chain seq x y z
N MET A 1 -47.73 52.97 -11.77
CA MET A 1 -47.87 51.77 -10.94
C MET A 1 -47.67 50.56 -11.84
N PHE A 2 -46.47 50.01 -11.93
CA PHE A 2 -46.19 48.64 -12.41
C PHE A 2 -44.83 48.24 -11.81
N LYS A 3 -44.87 47.28 -10.87
CA LYS A 3 -43.73 46.61 -10.24
C LYS A 3 -43.71 45.16 -10.73
N GLY A 4 -42.50 44.61 -10.88
CA GLY A 4 -42.25 43.18 -11.12
C GLY A 4 -42.01 42.87 -12.60
N THR A 5 -41.08 42.01 -13.02
CA THR A 5 -40.40 40.93 -12.31
C THR A 5 -39.20 40.51 -13.18
N ILE A 6 -37.98 40.93 -12.85
CA ILE A 6 -36.76 40.47 -13.54
C ILE A 6 -35.69 40.16 -12.49
N LYS A 7 -35.90 39.11 -11.69
CA LYS A 7 -34.86 38.61 -10.77
C LYS A 7 -34.80 37.08 -10.60
N LEU A 8 -35.69 36.30 -11.22
CA LEU A 8 -35.70 34.84 -10.99
C LEU A 8 -34.89 34.00 -12.00
N ALA A 9 -34.64 34.48 -13.22
CA ALA A 9 -34.03 33.64 -14.27
C ALA A 9 -32.50 33.48 -14.14
N VAL A 10 -31.80 34.44 -13.51
CA VAL A 10 -30.33 34.43 -13.44
C VAL A 10 -29.82 33.51 -12.32
N SER A 11 -30.57 33.33 -11.24
CA SER A 11 -30.14 32.51 -10.10
C SER A 11 -30.17 31.00 -10.38
N VAL A 12 -31.06 30.52 -11.25
CA VAL A 12 -31.18 29.08 -11.53
C VAL A 12 -30.05 28.57 -12.43
N VAL A 13 -29.62 29.37 -13.41
CA VAL A 13 -28.55 28.97 -14.35
C VAL A 13 -27.19 28.87 -13.64
N VAL A 14 -26.91 29.74 -12.67
CA VAL A 14 -25.67 29.70 -11.88
C VAL A 14 -25.64 28.46 -10.98
N VAL A 15 -26.77 28.08 -10.38
CA VAL A 15 -26.83 26.90 -9.51
C VAL A 15 -26.61 25.61 -10.31
N VAL A 16 -27.16 25.49 -11.52
CA VAL A 16 -26.95 24.32 -12.37
C VAL A 16 -25.50 24.22 -12.87
N ALA A 17 -24.85 25.34 -13.19
CA ALA A 17 -23.45 25.36 -13.58
C ALA A 17 -22.51 24.99 -12.41
N VAL A 18 -22.83 25.40 -11.18
CA VAL A 18 -22.05 25.03 -9.98
C VAL A 18 -22.26 23.55 -9.62
N ILE A 19 -23.47 23.01 -9.74
CA ILE A 19 -23.73 21.58 -9.51
C ILE A 19 -23.01 20.72 -10.55
N GLY A 20 -23.04 21.12 -11.83
CA GLY A 20 -22.31 20.44 -12.90
C GLY A 20 -20.80 20.46 -12.70
N LEU A 21 -20.23 21.59 -12.26
CA LEU A 21 -18.80 21.68 -11.95
C LEU A 21 -18.43 20.80 -10.74
N VAL A 22 -19.25 20.78 -9.69
CA VAL A 22 -19.02 19.96 -8.50
C VAL A 22 -19.12 18.46 -8.82
N GLN A 23 -20.02 18.04 -9.72
CA GLN A 23 -20.11 16.64 -10.15
C GLN A 23 -18.94 16.22 -11.05
N VAL A 24 -18.43 17.10 -11.91
CA VAL A 24 -17.23 16.85 -12.72
C VAL A 24 -15.94 16.92 -11.87
N LEU A 25 -15.92 17.70 -10.80
CA LEU A 25 -14.83 17.67 -9.79
C LEU A 25 -14.94 16.46 -8.84
N GLN A 26 -16.13 15.87 -8.69
CA GLN A 26 -16.39 14.66 -7.89
C GLN A 26 -16.28 13.35 -8.68
N SER A 27 -16.00 13.39 -9.99
CA SER A 27 -15.33 12.26 -10.65
C SER A 27 -13.86 12.23 -10.18
N GLY A 28 -13.68 12.15 -8.87
CA GLY A 28 -12.39 11.92 -8.24
C GLY A 28 -11.84 10.65 -8.85
N ALA A 29 -10.59 10.71 -9.30
CA ALA A 29 -9.86 9.52 -9.72
C ALA A 29 -10.14 8.39 -8.72
N PRO A 30 -10.45 7.17 -9.18
CA PRO A 30 -10.76 6.07 -8.30
C PRO A 30 -9.68 6.00 -7.21
N ALA A 31 -10.13 5.98 -5.94
CA ALA A 31 -9.22 6.00 -4.81
C ALA A 31 -8.17 4.91 -5.00
N ASP A 32 -6.89 5.30 -5.04
CA ASP A 32 -5.78 4.39 -5.29
C ASP A 32 -5.80 3.25 -4.25
N PRO A 33 -6.10 2.01 -4.66
CA PRO A 33 -6.30 0.90 -3.73
C PRO A 33 -4.99 0.49 -3.04
N LEU A 34 -3.84 0.93 -3.56
CA LEU A 34 -2.53 0.67 -2.97
C LEU A 34 -2.08 1.78 -2.01
N LYS A 35 -2.80 2.91 -1.93
CA LYS A 35 -2.41 4.06 -1.12
C LYS A 35 -2.22 3.71 0.34
N GLU A 36 -3.12 2.90 0.89
CA GLU A 36 -3.03 2.40 2.27
C GLU A 36 -1.69 1.69 2.54
N TRP A 37 -1.18 0.95 1.56
CA TRP A 37 -0.01 0.09 1.67
C TRP A 37 1.28 0.75 1.16
N SER A 38 1.20 2.00 0.70
CA SER A 38 2.35 2.77 0.24
C SER A 38 3.29 3.12 1.40
N TYR A 39 4.60 3.01 1.16
CA TYR A 39 5.61 3.45 2.12
C TYR A 39 5.78 4.97 2.02
N PRO A 40 5.66 5.76 3.11
CA PRO A 40 5.60 7.21 3.06
C PRO A 40 6.80 7.91 2.38
N LYS A 41 7.99 7.28 2.42
CA LYS A 41 9.23 7.82 1.84
C LYS A 41 9.66 7.08 0.57
N ALA A 42 8.76 6.31 -0.04
CA ALA A 42 9.04 5.65 -1.30
C ALA A 42 8.44 6.42 -2.48
N LYS A 43 9.17 6.43 -3.58
CA LYS A 43 8.70 6.91 -4.87
C LYS A 43 7.98 5.76 -5.56
N ARG A 44 6.75 6.00 -6.02
CA ARG A 44 6.01 5.07 -6.86
C ARG A 44 6.62 5.05 -8.25
N GLY A 45 6.91 3.85 -8.76
CA GLY A 45 7.58 3.61 -10.02
C GLY A 45 6.69 2.80 -10.96
N LEU A 46 7.20 1.66 -11.43
CA LEU A 46 6.49 0.78 -12.36
C LEU A 46 5.16 0.28 -11.75
N GLU A 47 4.10 0.33 -12.54
CA GLU A 47 2.79 -0.22 -12.21
C GLU A 47 2.44 -1.28 -13.25
N GLY A 48 1.73 -2.33 -12.84
CA GLY A 48 1.23 -3.33 -13.79
C GLY A 48 -0.17 -2.99 -14.26
N THR A 49 -1.15 -3.39 -13.47
CA THR A 49 -2.56 -3.07 -13.71
C THR A 49 -3.09 -2.25 -12.52
N SER A 50 -3.91 -1.25 -12.81
CA SER A 50 -4.69 -0.52 -11.82
C SER A 50 -6.09 -1.12 -11.62
N GLN A 51 -6.39 -2.22 -12.32
CA GLN A 51 -7.71 -2.85 -12.35
C GLN A 51 -7.67 -4.25 -11.71
N PRO A 52 -8.75 -4.65 -11.02
CA PRO A 52 -8.92 -6.02 -10.51
C PRO A 52 -8.80 -7.07 -11.63
N PRO A 53 -8.51 -8.34 -11.30
CA PRO A 53 -8.42 -8.86 -9.93
C PRO A 53 -7.09 -8.61 -9.23
N LEU A 54 -6.02 -8.25 -9.94
CA LEU A 54 -4.67 -8.14 -9.36
C LEU A 54 -4.08 -6.76 -9.61
N VAL A 55 -4.17 -5.87 -8.63
CA VAL A 55 -3.60 -4.52 -8.70
C VAL A 55 -2.22 -4.51 -8.06
N TRP A 56 -1.20 -3.94 -8.71
CA TRP A 56 0.14 -3.87 -8.10
C TRP A 56 0.97 -2.67 -8.56
N ALA A 57 1.86 -2.23 -7.68
CA ALA A 57 2.83 -1.18 -7.95
C ALA A 57 4.18 -1.47 -7.28
N LYS A 58 5.24 -1.03 -7.94
CA LYS A 58 6.60 -0.97 -7.42
C LYS A 58 6.85 0.40 -6.82
N PHE A 59 7.47 0.42 -5.65
CA PHE A 59 7.97 1.60 -4.97
C PHE A 59 9.46 1.45 -4.70
N THR A 60 10.20 2.56 -4.66
CA THR A 60 11.62 2.56 -4.28
C THR A 60 11.90 3.63 -3.24
N THR A 61 12.76 3.33 -2.27
CA THR A 61 13.18 4.28 -1.23
C THR A 61 14.66 4.12 -0.93
N THR A 62 15.31 5.18 -0.46
CA THR A 62 16.70 5.14 0.01
C THR A 62 16.82 4.58 1.42
N ASP A 63 15.71 4.47 2.16
CA ASP A 63 15.69 3.89 3.50
C ASP A 63 16.15 2.43 3.46
N ALA A 64 16.88 2.01 4.51
CA ALA A 64 17.40 0.66 4.64
C ALA A 64 16.29 -0.40 4.73
N PHE A 65 16.61 -1.64 4.34
CA PHE A 65 15.66 -2.76 4.35
C PHE A 65 14.99 -2.92 5.72
N GLU A 66 15.77 -2.88 6.81
CA GLU A 66 15.28 -3.09 8.18
C GLU A 66 14.24 -2.05 8.58
N LYS A 67 14.43 -0.81 8.15
CA LYS A 67 13.51 0.29 8.44
C LYS A 67 12.19 0.13 7.69
N VAL A 68 12.25 -0.34 6.44
CA VAL A 68 11.05 -0.63 5.64
C VAL A 68 10.34 -1.88 6.19
N TRP A 69 11.08 -2.92 6.54
CA TRP A 69 10.57 -4.14 7.16
C TRP A 69 9.83 -3.85 8.47
N GLU A 70 10.45 -3.08 9.38
CA GLU A 70 9.84 -2.72 10.66
C GLU A 70 8.53 -1.94 10.47
N PHE A 71 8.48 -1.01 9.52
CA PHE A 71 7.25 -0.28 9.20
C PHE A 71 6.11 -1.22 8.81
N TYR A 72 6.34 -2.13 7.85
CA TYR A 72 5.30 -3.05 7.41
C TYR A 72 4.97 -4.09 8.48
N TRP A 73 5.96 -4.53 9.26
CA TRP A 73 5.73 -5.40 10.38
C TRP A 73 4.74 -4.79 11.38
N GLN A 74 5.02 -3.57 11.86
CA GLN A 74 4.13 -2.86 12.79
C GLN A 74 2.73 -2.65 12.21
N LYS A 75 2.64 -2.36 10.92
CA LYS A 75 1.36 -2.20 10.21
C LYS A 75 0.58 -3.53 10.15
N VAL A 76 1.25 -4.63 9.83
CA VAL A 76 0.64 -5.97 9.69
C VAL A 76 0.27 -6.56 11.05
N THR A 77 1.08 -6.34 12.08
CA THR A 77 0.82 -6.84 13.44
C THR A 77 -0.08 -5.90 14.23
N GLU A 78 -0.51 -4.77 13.67
CA GLU A 78 -1.36 -3.77 14.34
C GLU A 78 -0.77 -3.33 15.71
N GLY A 79 0.56 -3.26 15.80
CA GLY A 79 1.25 -2.95 17.05
C GLY A 79 1.17 -4.04 18.13
N ALA A 80 0.55 -5.19 17.86
CA ALA A 80 0.59 -6.33 18.75
C ALA A 80 2.06 -6.75 18.97
N PRO A 81 2.45 -7.13 20.19
CA PRO A 81 3.80 -7.60 20.49
C PRO A 81 3.98 -9.03 19.97
N VAL A 82 3.79 -9.21 18.66
CA VAL A 82 4.34 -10.36 17.95
C VAL A 82 5.84 -10.14 18.02
N LYS A 83 6.47 -10.69 19.07
CA LYS A 83 7.92 -10.67 19.19
C LYS A 83 8.43 -11.35 17.94
N LEU A 84 9.22 -10.64 17.15
CA LEU A 84 10.06 -11.28 16.14
C LEU A 84 10.69 -12.49 16.83
N PRO A 85 10.61 -13.69 16.27
CA PRO A 85 11.35 -14.79 16.84
C PRO A 85 12.81 -14.29 16.95
N PRO A 86 13.51 -14.56 18.09
CA PRO A 86 14.83 -13.99 18.38
C PRO A 86 15.87 -14.17 17.27
N SER A 87 15.55 -15.02 16.31
CA SER A 87 16.21 -15.28 15.06
C SER A 87 16.37 -14.07 14.14
N ILE A 88 15.41 -13.15 14.03
CA ILE A 88 15.54 -12.01 13.10
C ILE A 88 16.52 -10.94 13.64
N LYS A 89 16.74 -10.90 14.96
CA LYS A 89 17.73 -10.03 15.60
C LYS A 89 19.14 -10.66 15.67
N ARG A 90 19.29 -11.93 15.24
CA ARG A 90 20.58 -12.63 15.27
C ARG A 90 21.23 -12.60 13.88
N PRO A 91 22.48 -12.12 13.76
CA PRO A 91 23.22 -12.12 12.50
C PRO A 91 23.34 -13.49 11.81
N SER A 92 23.12 -14.59 12.55
CA SER A 92 23.33 -15.97 12.14
C SER A 92 22.09 -16.68 11.58
N ILE A 93 20.93 -16.03 11.48
CA ILE A 93 19.74 -16.66 10.91
C ILE A 93 19.45 -16.07 9.53
N ASN A 94 19.67 -16.90 8.53
CA ASN A 94 19.58 -16.55 7.12
C ASN A 94 18.14 -16.48 6.63
N SER A 95 17.18 -17.07 7.33
CA SER A 95 15.77 -16.99 6.93
C SER A 95 14.82 -17.34 8.07
N GLY A 96 13.58 -16.89 8.00
CA GLY A 96 12.53 -17.30 8.93
C GLY A 96 11.14 -17.02 8.40
N THR A 97 10.17 -17.81 8.86
CA THR A 97 8.76 -17.65 8.53
C THR A 97 7.94 -17.57 9.81
N LEU A 98 6.98 -16.65 9.85
CA LEU A 98 6.01 -16.50 10.93
C LEU A 98 4.61 -16.55 10.36
N TYR A 99 3.75 -17.28 11.05
CA TYR A 99 2.32 -17.38 10.76
C TYR A 99 1.52 -16.84 11.93
N SER A 100 0.44 -16.14 11.64
CA SER A 100 -0.52 -15.66 12.63
C SER A 100 -1.94 -15.71 12.05
N GLY A 101 -2.93 -15.91 12.92
CA GLY A 101 -4.34 -16.05 12.53
C GLY A 101 -4.72 -17.46 12.09
N ALA A 102 -5.99 -17.62 11.74
CA ALA A 102 -6.59 -18.88 11.28
C ALA A 102 -7.47 -18.59 10.06
N PRO A 103 -7.58 -19.53 9.10
CA PRO A 103 -8.44 -19.33 7.93
C PRO A 103 -9.86 -18.89 8.32
N PRO A 104 -10.48 -17.94 7.60
CA PRO A 104 -10.01 -17.34 6.34
C PRO A 104 -9.01 -16.17 6.51
N GLU A 105 -8.72 -15.73 7.73
CA GLU A 105 -7.89 -14.55 8.01
C GLU A 105 -6.50 -14.97 8.52
N GLN A 106 -5.48 -14.83 7.66
CA GLN A 106 -4.15 -15.35 7.94
C GLN A 106 -3.07 -14.34 7.53
N LYS A 107 -2.09 -14.13 8.41
CA LYS A 107 -0.91 -13.30 8.16
C LYS A 107 0.32 -14.22 8.11
N THR A 108 1.05 -14.17 7.00
CA THR A 108 2.32 -14.89 6.83
C THR A 108 3.42 -13.88 6.56
N CYS A 109 4.54 -14.02 7.25
CA CYS A 109 5.69 -13.14 7.11
C CYS A 109 6.92 -14.02 6.90
N ALA A 110 7.64 -13.83 5.81
CA ALA A 110 8.86 -14.56 5.52
C ALA A 110 10.00 -13.57 5.26
N TYR A 111 11.17 -13.89 5.77
CA TYR A 111 12.39 -13.11 5.57
C TYR A 111 13.51 -14.04 5.12
N PHE A 112 14.30 -13.57 4.16
CA PHE A 112 15.44 -14.26 3.58
C PHE A 112 16.61 -13.28 3.49
N ARG A 113 17.76 -13.73 3.96
CA ARG A 113 19.07 -13.11 3.83
C ARG A 113 19.88 -13.99 2.89
N ASP A 114 20.44 -13.38 1.87
CA ASP A 114 21.41 -14.05 1.01
C ASP A 114 22.75 -14.20 1.78
N ASP A 115 23.66 -15.02 1.24
CA ASP A 115 25.04 -15.13 1.72
C ASP A 115 25.75 -13.78 1.67
N ASN A 116 25.33 -12.92 0.74
CA ASN A 116 25.73 -11.52 0.76
C ASN A 116 24.94 -10.74 1.84
N PRO A 117 25.61 -10.22 2.88
CA PRO A 117 24.93 -9.57 4.00
C PRO A 117 24.16 -8.29 3.62
N THR A 118 24.42 -7.75 2.44
CA THR A 118 23.79 -6.55 1.86
C THR A 118 22.58 -6.87 0.98
N ALA A 119 22.37 -8.14 0.59
CA ALA A 119 21.18 -8.58 -0.13
C ALA A 119 20.14 -9.17 0.84
N ARG A 120 18.91 -8.65 0.79
CA ARG A 120 17.80 -9.06 1.66
C ARG A 120 16.48 -9.05 0.93
N VAL A 121 15.65 -10.03 1.24
CA VAL A 121 14.28 -10.18 0.74
C VAL A 121 13.36 -10.42 1.92
N GLY A 122 12.24 -9.71 1.95
CA GLY A 122 11.17 -9.89 2.92
C GLY A 122 9.83 -9.93 2.22
N VAL A 123 8.93 -10.79 2.67
CA VAL A 123 7.59 -10.92 2.12
C VAL A 123 6.57 -10.93 3.26
N PHE A 124 5.55 -10.10 3.13
CA PHE A 124 4.32 -10.18 3.91
C PHE A 124 3.18 -10.66 3.00
N VAL A 125 2.38 -11.59 3.49
CA VAL A 125 1.14 -12.05 2.85
C VAL A 125 0.04 -11.94 3.89
N ILE A 126 -0.93 -11.06 3.64
CA ILE A 126 -2.09 -10.83 4.50
C ILE A 126 -3.32 -11.31 3.74
N ARG A 127 -3.92 -12.40 4.20
CA ARG A 127 -5.17 -12.93 3.67
C ARG A 127 -6.31 -12.42 4.52
N GLU A 128 -7.25 -11.76 3.86
CA GLU A 128 -8.54 -11.37 4.40
C GLU A 128 -9.63 -12.09 3.60
N LYS A 129 -10.88 -12.01 4.08
CA LYS A 129 -12.01 -12.76 3.50
C LYS A 129 -12.25 -12.53 2.00
N GLN A 130 -11.89 -11.35 1.48
CA GLN A 130 -12.20 -10.92 0.10
C GLN A 130 -10.98 -10.35 -0.63
N ARG A 131 -9.78 -10.44 -0.03
CA ARG A 131 -8.55 -9.95 -0.65
C ARG A 131 -7.31 -10.56 -0.04
N THR A 132 -6.25 -10.64 -0.82
CA THR A 132 -4.90 -10.94 -0.35
C THR A 132 -3.97 -9.77 -0.67
N ILE A 133 -3.27 -9.26 0.34
CA ILE A 133 -2.22 -8.27 0.19
C ILE A 133 -0.87 -8.97 0.25
N SER A 134 -0.04 -8.79 -0.77
CA SER A 134 1.35 -9.22 -0.79
C SER A 134 2.27 -8.02 -0.84
N ILE A 135 3.24 -7.96 0.07
CA ILE A 135 4.23 -6.88 0.16
C ILE A 135 5.60 -7.54 0.11
N THR A 136 6.33 -7.32 -0.98
CA THR A 136 7.68 -7.85 -1.19
C THR A 136 8.67 -6.72 -1.08
N ILE A 137 9.62 -6.82 -0.15
CA ILE A 137 10.68 -5.85 0.09
C ILE A 137 11.99 -6.49 -0.35
N VAL A 138 12.75 -5.82 -1.21
CA VAL A 138 14.01 -6.32 -1.73
C VAL A 138 15.06 -5.22 -1.64
N ARG A 139 16.23 -5.56 -1.11
CA ARG A 139 17.44 -4.75 -1.28
C ARG A 139 18.52 -5.66 -1.83
N ARG A 140 19.04 -5.37 -3.02
CA ARG A 140 20.10 -6.18 -3.63
C ARG A 140 21.48 -5.69 -3.18
N ALA A 141 22.48 -6.57 -3.23
CA ALA A 141 23.80 -6.31 -2.67
C ALA A 141 24.56 -5.08 -3.23
N LYS A 142 24.18 -4.61 -4.42
CA LYS A 142 24.80 -3.45 -5.10
C LYS A 142 23.84 -2.28 -5.25
N GLU A 143 22.62 -2.40 -4.73
CA GLU A 143 21.60 -1.36 -4.82
C GLU A 143 21.61 -0.47 -3.58
N LYS A 144 21.58 0.84 -3.80
CA LYS A 144 21.46 1.83 -2.71
C LYS A 144 20.02 1.99 -2.24
N GLU A 145 19.07 1.61 -3.08
CA GLU A 145 17.64 1.70 -2.83
C GLU A 145 17.07 0.36 -2.38
N THR A 146 16.04 0.44 -1.55
CA THR A 146 15.17 -0.68 -1.20
C THR A 146 13.94 -0.60 -2.11
N MET A 147 13.69 -1.68 -2.83
CA MET A 147 12.50 -1.87 -3.65
C MET A 147 11.38 -2.49 -2.81
N ILE A 148 10.15 -2.04 -3.04
CA ILE A 148 8.93 -2.56 -2.42
C ILE A 148 7.96 -2.84 -3.56
N VAL A 149 7.38 -4.03 -3.61
CA VAL A 149 6.28 -4.38 -4.51
C VAL A 149 5.07 -4.65 -3.66
N VAL A 150 4.00 -3.89 -3.86
CA VAL A 150 2.71 -4.13 -3.21
C VAL A 150 1.77 -4.68 -4.28
N ALA A 151 1.20 -5.84 -4.03
CA ALA A 151 0.18 -6.47 -4.85
C ALA A 151 -1.08 -6.74 -4.02
N LEU A 152 -2.22 -6.44 -4.62
CA LEU A 152 -3.55 -6.61 -4.06
C LEU A 152 -4.33 -7.54 -4.98
N ASP A 153 -4.62 -8.74 -4.50
CA ASP A 153 -5.45 -9.73 -5.17
C ASP A 153 -6.86 -9.66 -4.59
N LEU A 154 -7.85 -9.39 -5.43
CA LEU A 154 -9.26 -9.14 -5.08
C LEU A 154 -10.18 -10.30 -5.49
N ARG A 155 -9.62 -11.51 -5.63
CA ARG A 155 -10.36 -12.73 -5.94
C ARG A 155 -11.04 -13.35 -4.72
#